data_AF-A0A1Q7CS27-F1
#
_entry.id   AF-A0A1Q7CS27-F1
#
_cell.length_a   1.000
_cell.length_b   1.000
_cell.length_c   1.000
_cell.angle_alpha   90.00
_cell.angle_beta   90.00
_cell.angle_gamma   90.00
#
_symmetry.space_group_name_H-M   'P 1'
#
loop_
_entity.id
_entity.type
_entity.pdbx_description
1 polymer ?
#
loop_
_entity_poly.entity_id
_entity_poly.type
_entity_poly.pdbx_seq_one_letter_code
_entity_poly.pdbx_strand_id
1 'polypeptide(L)'
;METEYLDEEQVIALYNKVRTGKRTWPADIWSSPAALQYAVTIFDYWIHNVMGWKGWPDSRGKVTPALLEEHRLADLVESVFVPEFGDDWLDFEVVLNESMRLSEDEGWSPELSDRQERVEAAFEHAFEQLVGSPKQQAKLLPTYHRFRNHLLRMWSAFQEAQAEHDKAERESAEKFWTNLRLVRSTRGHQAEAWSIVNAEDERRGEVTMVWGEPHPYCLVVLDPEIEAGSWEQVIYRLEQEILVEEPGVVSYAVWHKGFVGEFYRCADCGELHSQFDEDAGSELRLNDLEPPEDR
;
A
#
# COMPACT_ATOMS: atom_id res chain seq x y z
N MET A 1 3.37 26.41 6.79
CA MET A 1 3.33 25.64 5.53
C MET A 1 2.98 24.24 5.95
N GLU A 2 1.79 23.76 5.60
CA GLU A 2 1.49 22.33 5.73
C GLU A 2 2.51 21.60 4.87
N THR A 3 3.24 20.67 5.47
CA THR A 3 4.18 19.83 4.74
C THR A 3 3.35 18.85 3.94
N GLU A 4 3.20 19.10 2.64
CA GLU A 4 2.54 18.16 1.73
C GLU A 4 3.42 16.91 1.64
N TYR A 5 2.95 15.80 2.21
CA TYR A 5 3.62 14.52 2.12
C TYR A 5 3.42 13.95 0.72
N LEU A 6 4.47 13.33 0.17
CA LEU A 6 4.43 12.68 -1.12
C LEU A 6 3.93 11.25 -0.93
N ASP A 7 2.96 10.85 -1.75
CA ASP A 7 2.61 9.43 -1.88
C ASP A 7 3.74 8.64 -2.59
N GLU A 8 3.60 7.32 -2.64
CA GLU A 8 4.61 6.42 -3.21
C GLU A 8 4.92 6.72 -4.69
N GLU A 9 3.89 6.98 -5.50
CA GLU A 9 4.06 7.29 -6.92
C GLU A 9 4.81 8.61 -7.12
N GLN A 10 4.47 9.62 -6.33
CA GLN A 10 5.12 10.93 -6.36
C GLN A 10 6.59 10.83 -5.94
N VAL A 11 6.91 10.03 -4.91
CA VAL A 11 8.28 9.75 -4.48
C VAL A 11 9.07 9.05 -5.58
N ILE A 12 8.51 8.02 -6.22
CA ILE A 12 9.14 7.29 -7.32
C ILE A 12 9.35 8.21 -8.54
N ALA A 13 8.38 9.04 -8.87
CA ALA A 13 8.47 10.01 -9.95
C ALA A 13 9.56 11.06 -9.68
N LEU A 14 9.69 11.51 -8.42
CA LEU A 14 10.78 12.39 -8.00
C LEU A 14 12.13 11.70 -8.15
N TYR A 15 12.28 10.47 -7.64
CA TYR A 15 13.50 9.70 -7.76
C TYR A 15 13.94 9.53 -9.21
N ASN A 16 13.04 9.16 -10.12
CA ASN A 16 13.36 9.02 -11.54
C ASN A 16 13.86 10.33 -12.18
N LYS A 17 13.33 11.49 -11.75
CA LYS A 17 13.84 12.80 -12.18
C LYS A 17 15.24 13.08 -11.62
N VAL A 18 15.51 12.69 -10.38
CA VAL A 18 16.83 12.86 -9.76
C VAL A 18 17.88 11.95 -10.37
N ARG A 19 17.58 10.65 -10.49
CA ARG A 19 18.46 9.65 -11.10
C ARG A 19 18.86 10.02 -12.53
N THR A 20 17.93 10.57 -13.31
CA THR A 20 18.19 11.01 -14.70
C THR A 20 18.84 12.40 -14.80
N GLY A 21 19.17 13.04 -13.67
CA GLY A 21 19.80 14.36 -13.62
C GLY A 21 18.89 15.53 -14.02
N LYS A 22 17.59 15.29 -14.19
CA LYS A 22 16.60 16.33 -14.53
C LYS A 22 16.21 17.19 -13.34
N ARG A 23 16.46 16.71 -12.12
CA ARG A 23 16.19 17.40 -10.85
C ARG A 23 17.26 17.02 -9.82
N THR A 24 17.36 17.79 -8.75
CA THR A 24 18.09 17.41 -7.54
C THR A 24 17.10 17.07 -6.42
N TRP A 25 17.56 16.34 -5.41
CA TRP A 25 16.77 16.15 -4.19
C TRP A 25 16.36 17.51 -3.59
N PRO A 26 15.09 17.66 -3.14
CA PRO A 26 14.71 18.81 -2.33
C PRO A 26 15.58 18.88 -1.07
N ALA A 27 15.94 20.08 -0.62
CA ALA A 27 16.94 20.25 0.44
C ALA A 27 16.51 19.68 1.81
N ASP A 28 15.21 19.57 2.05
CA ASP A 28 14.58 19.18 3.30
C ASP A 28 13.97 17.77 3.27
N ILE A 29 14.03 17.06 2.13
CA ILE A 29 13.35 15.77 1.96
C ILE A 29 13.82 14.71 2.97
N TRP A 30 15.12 14.67 3.28
CA TRP A 30 15.69 13.72 4.24
C TRP A 30 15.59 14.17 5.70
N SER A 31 15.13 15.40 5.94
CA SER A 31 14.78 15.88 7.29
C SER A 31 13.27 15.82 7.58
N SER A 32 12.48 15.37 6.60
CA SER A 32 11.04 15.18 6.75
C SER A 32 10.74 14.05 7.73
N PRO A 33 9.64 14.13 8.51
CA PRO A 33 9.14 13.00 9.29
C PRO A 33 8.91 11.72 8.46
N ALA A 34 8.63 11.87 7.16
CA ALA A 34 8.42 10.76 6.23
C ALA A 34 9.70 10.27 5.51
N ALA A 35 10.88 10.80 5.86
CA ALA A 35 12.13 10.49 5.17
C ALA A 35 12.43 8.99 5.10
N LEU A 36 12.14 8.24 6.18
CA LEU A 36 12.34 6.79 6.21
C LEU A 36 11.41 6.06 5.22
N GLN A 37 10.13 6.44 5.18
CA GLN A 37 9.18 5.85 4.24
C GLN A 37 9.63 6.10 2.79
N TYR A 38 9.98 7.35 2.47
CA TYR A 38 10.49 7.68 1.13
C TYR A 38 11.75 6.89 0.78
N ALA A 39 12.68 6.75 1.73
CA ALA A 39 13.91 6.01 1.54
C ALA A 39 13.66 4.54 1.20
N VAL A 40 12.79 3.87 1.96
CA VAL A 40 12.40 2.47 1.75
C VAL A 40 11.70 2.30 0.39
N THR A 41 10.71 3.14 0.06
CA THR A 41 10.00 3.09 -1.22
C THR A 41 10.95 3.24 -2.41
N ILE A 42 11.89 4.19 -2.35
CA ILE A 42 12.88 4.42 -3.43
C ILE A 42 13.78 3.20 -3.59
N PHE A 43 14.22 2.60 -2.49
CA PHE A 43 15.14 1.48 -2.52
C PHE A 43 14.48 0.21 -3.06
N ASP A 44 13.26 -0.08 -2.63
CA ASP A 44 12.51 -1.21 -3.16
C ASP A 44 12.30 -1.08 -4.68
N TYR A 45 11.81 0.08 -5.12
CA TYR A 45 11.66 0.41 -6.54
C TYR A 45 12.98 0.31 -7.31
N TRP A 46 14.08 0.77 -6.73
CA TRP A 46 15.39 0.70 -7.37
C TRP A 46 15.84 -0.75 -7.59
N ILE A 47 15.71 -1.62 -6.58
CA ILE A 47 16.08 -3.03 -6.66
C ILE A 47 15.22 -3.76 -7.71
N HIS A 48 13.89 -3.60 -7.64
CA HIS A 48 12.97 -4.38 -8.46
C HIS A 48 12.80 -3.82 -9.88
N ASN A 49 12.67 -2.50 -10.03
CA ASN A 49 12.26 -1.89 -11.30
C ASN A 49 13.42 -1.25 -12.06
N VAL A 50 14.40 -0.67 -11.35
CA VAL A 50 15.56 -0.06 -12.02
C VAL A 50 16.63 -1.09 -12.31
N MET A 51 16.97 -1.92 -11.33
CA MET A 51 17.99 -2.95 -11.47
C MET A 51 17.44 -4.27 -12.03
N GLY A 52 16.12 -4.51 -11.90
CA GLY A 52 15.50 -5.76 -12.36
C GLY A 52 15.96 -6.98 -11.55
N TRP A 53 16.36 -6.78 -10.30
CA TRP A 53 16.81 -7.86 -9.44
C TRP A 53 15.62 -8.56 -8.80
N LYS A 54 15.76 -9.86 -8.56
CA LYS A 54 14.68 -10.71 -8.04
C LYS A 54 14.33 -10.47 -6.57
N GLY A 55 15.17 -9.71 -5.87
CA GLY A 55 15.00 -9.39 -4.45
C GLY A 55 16.31 -9.07 -3.77
N TRP A 56 16.19 -8.67 -2.51
CA TRP A 56 17.27 -8.23 -1.65
C TRP A 56 18.37 -9.28 -1.34
N PRO A 57 18.04 -10.55 -1.04
CA PRO A 57 19.07 -11.55 -0.71
C PRO A 57 20.10 -11.74 -1.84
N ASP A 58 19.64 -11.79 -3.08
CA ASP A 58 20.48 -11.99 -4.27
C ASP A 58 21.20 -10.72 -4.73
N SER A 59 20.71 -9.55 -4.31
CA SER A 59 21.26 -8.25 -4.71
C SER A 59 22.26 -7.69 -3.71
N ARG A 60 22.19 -8.08 -2.44
CA ARG A 60 23.07 -7.59 -1.35
C ARG A 60 24.53 -7.42 -1.78
N GLY A 61 25.13 -8.47 -2.34
CA GLY A 61 26.55 -8.46 -2.74
C GLY A 61 26.89 -7.58 -3.96
N LYS A 62 25.89 -7.05 -4.66
CA LYS A 62 26.02 -6.18 -5.84
C LYS A 62 25.90 -4.70 -5.48
N VAL A 63 25.31 -4.38 -4.31
CA VAL A 63 25.18 -3.01 -3.83
C VAL A 63 26.55 -2.52 -3.35
N THR A 64 27.09 -1.51 -4.04
CA THR A 64 28.39 -0.90 -3.73
C THR A 64 28.26 0.61 -3.64
N PRO A 65 29.16 1.32 -2.93
CA PRO A 65 29.13 2.79 -2.87
C PRO A 65 29.11 3.45 -4.25
N ALA A 66 29.91 2.94 -5.20
CA ALA A 66 29.94 3.46 -6.56
C ALA A 66 28.58 3.31 -7.27
N LEU A 67 27.90 2.18 -7.06
CA LEU A 67 26.56 1.96 -7.63
C LEU A 67 25.51 2.89 -6.97
N LEU A 68 25.62 3.11 -5.66
CA LEU A 68 24.74 4.05 -4.95
C LEU A 68 24.95 5.49 -5.45
N GLU A 69 26.19 5.91 -5.70
CA GLU A 69 26.50 7.22 -6.28
C GLU A 69 25.95 7.35 -7.71
N GLU A 70 26.17 6.34 -8.55
CA GLU A 70 25.66 6.28 -9.93
C GLU A 70 24.15 6.48 -9.98
N HIS A 71 23.43 5.86 -9.05
CA HIS A 71 21.98 5.91 -8.96
C HIS A 71 21.42 7.03 -8.07
N ARG A 72 22.26 7.95 -7.58
CA ARG A 72 21.89 9.09 -6.71
C ARG A 72 21.22 8.68 -5.39
N LEU A 73 21.64 7.55 -4.84
CA LEU A 73 21.16 6.97 -3.59
C LEU A 73 22.12 7.22 -2.40
N ALA A 74 23.35 7.66 -2.65
CA ALA A 74 24.34 7.89 -1.59
C ALA A 74 23.83 8.85 -0.50
N ASP A 75 23.30 10.02 -0.89
CA ASP A 75 22.76 11.02 0.05
C ASP A 75 21.62 10.45 0.91
N LEU A 76 20.76 9.61 0.32
CA LEU A 76 19.65 8.94 1.01
C LEU A 76 20.20 7.96 2.06
N VAL A 77 21.18 7.14 1.68
CA VAL A 77 21.81 6.17 2.59
C VAL A 77 22.47 6.89 3.76
N GLU A 78 23.26 7.92 3.49
CA GLU A 78 23.98 8.67 4.52
C GLU A 78 23.07 9.48 5.44
N SER A 79 21.97 10.02 4.90
CA SER A 79 21.07 10.91 5.64
C SER A 79 19.94 10.17 6.35
N VAL A 80 19.59 8.96 5.93
CA VAL A 80 18.44 8.20 6.45
C VAL A 80 18.87 6.85 7.00
N PHE A 81 19.39 5.95 6.16
CA PHE A 81 19.64 4.57 6.58
C PHE A 81 20.79 4.41 7.57
N VAL A 82 21.91 5.13 7.40
CA VAL A 82 23.02 5.05 8.36
C VAL A 82 22.62 5.62 9.73
N PRO A 83 21.96 6.80 9.84
CA PRO A 83 21.43 7.29 11.11
C PRO A 83 20.43 6.34 11.76
N GLU A 84 19.54 5.72 10.97
CA GLU A 84 18.49 4.84 11.50
C GLU A 84 19.02 3.44 11.85
N PHE A 85 19.84 2.82 11.00
CA PHE A 85 20.17 1.39 11.11
C PHE A 85 21.66 1.12 11.37
N GLY A 86 22.51 2.15 11.28
CA GLY A 86 23.96 2.07 11.45
C GLY A 86 24.69 1.51 10.23
N ASP A 87 25.96 1.13 10.43
CA ASP A 87 26.80 0.63 9.33
C ASP A 87 26.31 -0.69 8.72
N ASP A 88 25.49 -1.44 9.48
CA ASP A 88 24.89 -2.71 9.05
C ASP A 88 23.53 -2.51 8.34
N TRP A 89 23.19 -1.29 7.93
CA TRP A 89 21.88 -0.95 7.34
C TRP A 89 21.49 -1.84 6.16
N LEU A 90 22.46 -2.23 5.32
CA LEU A 90 22.19 -3.09 4.17
C LEU A 90 21.76 -4.49 4.61
N ASP A 91 22.35 -5.01 5.69
CA ASP A 91 21.96 -6.29 6.26
C ASP A 91 20.58 -6.19 6.92
N PHE A 92 20.27 -5.04 7.52
CA PHE A 92 18.94 -4.77 8.05
C PHE A 92 17.88 -4.76 6.94
N GLU A 93 18.10 -4.03 5.84
CA GLU A 93 17.18 -3.95 4.70
C GLU A 93 16.91 -5.34 4.11
N VAL A 94 17.96 -6.16 3.93
CA VAL A 94 17.80 -7.52 3.39
C VAL A 94 17.00 -8.41 4.34
N VAL A 95 17.25 -8.32 5.64
CA VAL A 95 16.48 -9.08 6.64
C VAL A 95 15.04 -8.59 6.72
N LEU A 96 14.80 -7.28 6.74
CA LEU A 96 13.48 -6.67 6.81
C LEU A 96 12.60 -7.11 5.63
N ASN A 97 13.11 -6.95 4.40
CA ASN A 97 12.37 -7.30 3.20
C ASN A 97 12.01 -8.79 3.16
N GLU A 98 12.95 -9.68 3.49
CA GLU A 98 12.67 -11.12 3.55
C GLU A 98 11.68 -11.46 4.68
N SER A 99 11.73 -10.75 5.80
CA SER A 99 10.78 -10.93 6.91
C SER A 99 9.36 -10.55 6.48
N MET A 100 9.20 -9.41 5.80
CA MET A 100 7.89 -8.96 5.31
C MET A 100 7.31 -9.96 4.30
N ARG A 101 8.11 -10.34 3.29
CA ARG A 101 7.73 -11.34 2.29
C ARG A 101 7.28 -12.67 2.90
N LEU A 102 8.01 -13.16 3.91
CA LEU A 102 7.64 -14.40 4.61
C LEU A 102 6.39 -14.23 5.48
N SER A 103 6.25 -13.09 6.14
CA SER A 103 5.09 -12.83 7.01
C SER A 103 3.77 -12.78 6.24
N GLU A 104 3.81 -12.35 4.97
CA GLU A 104 2.69 -12.27 4.03
C GLU A 104 2.41 -13.59 3.30
N ASP A 105 3.38 -14.51 3.26
CA ASP A 105 3.19 -15.84 2.67
C ASP A 105 2.28 -16.71 3.56
N GLU A 106 1.02 -16.90 3.15
CA GLU A 106 0.03 -17.73 3.86
C GLU A 106 0.49 -19.18 4.06
N GLY A 107 1.31 -19.71 3.15
CA GLY A 107 1.88 -21.05 3.24
C GLY A 107 3.02 -21.14 4.26
N TRP A 108 3.59 -20.01 4.66
CA TRP A 108 4.67 -19.93 5.62
C TRP A 108 4.13 -19.77 7.04
N SER A 109 4.57 -20.67 7.93
CA SER A 109 4.16 -20.76 9.34
C SER A 109 2.62 -20.70 9.56
N PRO A 110 1.85 -21.65 9.01
CA PRO A 110 0.38 -21.62 9.06
C PRO A 110 -0.21 -21.76 10.47
N GLU A 111 0.59 -22.22 11.44
CA GLU A 111 0.21 -22.35 12.84
C GLU A 111 0.16 -20.99 13.58
N LEU A 112 0.82 -19.95 13.03
CA LEU A 112 0.83 -18.61 13.60
C LEU A 112 -0.29 -17.79 12.96
N SER A 113 -1.27 -17.40 13.79
CA SER A 113 -2.42 -16.57 13.37
C SER A 113 -2.30 -15.12 13.84
N ASP A 114 -1.53 -14.84 14.89
CA ASP A 114 -1.24 -13.48 15.32
C ASP A 114 -0.21 -12.82 14.38
N ARG A 115 -0.54 -11.63 13.86
CA ARG A 115 0.30 -10.92 12.88
C ARG A 115 1.64 -10.50 13.46
N GLN A 116 1.68 -10.07 14.72
CA GLN A 116 2.93 -9.70 15.37
C GLN A 116 3.82 -10.93 15.58
N GLU A 117 3.26 -12.04 16.06
CA GLU A 117 4.01 -13.30 16.20
C GLU A 117 4.54 -13.81 14.85
N ARG A 118 3.75 -13.69 13.77
CA ARG A 118 4.22 -14.01 12.40
C ARG A 118 5.41 -13.15 11.99
N VAL A 119 5.33 -11.83 12.17
CA VAL A 119 6.40 -10.90 11.81
C VAL A 119 7.67 -11.15 12.63
N GLU A 120 7.55 -11.37 13.95
CA GLU A 120 8.69 -11.68 14.80
C GLU A 120 9.35 -13.02 14.42
N ALA A 121 8.54 -14.05 14.14
CA ALA A 121 9.05 -15.34 13.68
C ALA A 121 9.73 -15.25 12.31
N ALA A 122 9.16 -14.44 11.40
CA ALA A 122 9.70 -14.25 10.05
C ALA A 122 11.05 -13.55 10.13
N PHE A 123 11.15 -12.56 11.01
CA PHE A 123 12.40 -11.88 11.32
C PHE A 123 13.46 -12.82 11.90
N GLU A 124 13.13 -13.60 12.92
CA GLU A 124 14.10 -14.54 13.49
C GLU A 124 14.58 -15.51 12.40
N HIS A 125 13.67 -16.06 11.60
CA HIS A 125 14.01 -16.95 10.49
C HIS A 125 14.92 -16.28 9.45
N ALA A 126 14.53 -15.11 8.94
CA ALA A 126 15.28 -14.37 7.93
C ALA A 126 16.67 -13.99 8.44
N PHE A 127 16.78 -13.51 9.68
CA PHE A 127 18.06 -13.18 10.30
C PHE A 127 18.97 -14.41 10.39
N GLU A 128 18.44 -15.55 10.86
CA GLU A 128 19.23 -16.78 10.99
C GLU A 128 19.68 -17.34 9.63
N GLN A 129 18.87 -17.23 8.58
CA GLN A 129 19.21 -17.69 7.24
C GLN A 129 20.23 -16.77 6.53
N LEU A 130 20.07 -15.45 6.66
CA LEU A 130 20.82 -14.48 5.86
C LEU A 130 22.10 -13.98 6.54
N VAL A 131 22.06 -13.80 7.86
CA VAL A 131 23.17 -13.26 8.65
C VAL A 131 23.84 -14.37 9.47
N GLY A 132 23.03 -15.26 10.04
CA GLY A 132 23.46 -16.40 10.85
C GLY A 132 22.87 -16.41 12.25
N SER A 133 22.91 -17.57 12.91
CA SER A 133 22.22 -17.72 14.20
C SER A 133 22.95 -17.05 15.37
N PRO A 134 22.30 -16.11 16.09
CA PRO A 134 22.87 -15.50 17.29
C PRO A 134 23.03 -16.52 18.44
N LYS A 135 22.27 -17.62 18.43
CA LYS A 135 22.40 -18.73 19.37
C LYS A 135 23.71 -19.49 19.20
N GLN A 136 24.23 -19.55 17.98
CA GLN A 136 25.47 -20.23 17.64
C GLN A 136 26.67 -19.28 17.64
N GLN A 137 26.45 -18.00 17.32
CA GLN A 137 27.50 -16.98 17.21
C GLN A 137 27.18 -15.78 18.13
N ALA A 138 27.67 -15.83 19.37
CA ALA A 138 27.39 -14.78 20.37
C ALA A 138 27.77 -13.35 19.92
N LYS A 139 28.74 -13.22 19.00
CA LYS A 139 29.12 -11.93 18.40
C LYS A 139 27.99 -11.25 17.61
N LEU A 140 27.01 -12.02 17.12
CA LEU A 140 25.86 -11.51 16.36
C LEU A 140 24.72 -11.01 17.25
N LEU A 141 24.77 -11.34 18.55
CA LEU A 141 23.70 -10.99 19.49
C LEU A 141 23.43 -9.48 19.57
N PRO A 142 24.44 -8.58 19.58
CA PRO A 142 24.19 -7.15 19.55
C PRO A 142 23.49 -6.67 18.28
N THR A 143 23.90 -7.19 17.10
CA THR A 143 23.29 -6.85 15.81
C THR A 143 21.85 -7.37 15.74
N TYR A 144 21.62 -8.61 16.18
CA TYR A 144 20.27 -9.19 16.27
C TYR A 144 19.34 -8.33 17.12
N HIS A 145 19.75 -7.95 18.33
CA HIS A 145 18.94 -7.11 19.20
C HIS A 145 18.70 -5.72 18.62
N ARG A 146 19.70 -5.13 17.95
CA ARG A 146 19.52 -3.86 17.24
C ARG A 146 18.41 -4.01 16.20
N PHE A 147 18.54 -4.96 15.28
CA PHE A 147 17.59 -5.16 14.19
C PHE A 147 16.19 -5.47 14.71
N ARG A 148 16.06 -6.39 15.68
CA ARG A 148 14.78 -6.73 16.30
C ARG A 148 14.12 -5.51 16.94
N ASN A 149 14.88 -4.70 17.68
CA ASN A 149 14.33 -3.51 18.33
C ASN A 149 13.94 -2.42 17.32
N HIS A 150 14.60 -2.35 16.15
CA HIS A 150 14.18 -1.46 15.07
C HIS A 150 12.90 -1.96 14.40
N LEU A 151 12.83 -3.24 14.04
CA LEU A 151 11.65 -3.87 13.47
C LEU A 151 10.42 -3.65 14.38
N LEU A 152 10.54 -3.93 15.67
CA LEU A 152 9.42 -3.75 16.60
C LEU A 152 8.99 -2.28 16.73
N ARG A 153 9.93 -1.33 16.67
CA ARG A 153 9.59 0.11 16.67
C ARG A 153 8.87 0.52 15.39
N MET A 154 9.35 0.07 14.23
CA MET A 154 8.67 0.29 12.95
C MET A 154 7.29 -0.32 12.94
N TRP A 155 7.15 -1.54 13.47
CA TRP A 155 5.88 -2.25 13.57
C TRP A 155 4.88 -1.52 14.48
N SER A 156 5.31 -1.08 15.67
CA SER A 156 4.46 -0.27 16.55
C SER A 156 4.08 1.06 15.91
N ALA A 157 5.01 1.74 15.25
CA ALA A 157 4.71 2.98 14.53
C ALA A 157 3.72 2.75 13.37
N PHE A 158 3.85 1.63 12.65
CA PHE A 158 2.90 1.23 11.61
C PHE A 158 1.51 0.94 12.20
N GLN A 159 1.43 0.20 13.31
CA GLN A 159 0.16 -0.05 14.00
C GLN A 159 -0.49 1.23 14.52
N GLU A 160 0.29 2.17 15.06
CA GLU A 160 -0.19 3.48 15.50
C GLU A 160 -0.69 4.31 14.31
N ALA A 161 0.06 4.37 13.22
CA ALA A 161 -0.34 5.06 11.99
C ALA A 161 -1.63 4.46 11.40
N GLN A 162 -1.74 3.13 11.34
CA GLN A 162 -2.96 2.45 10.92
C GLN A 162 -4.13 2.77 11.85
N ALA A 163 -3.91 2.76 13.18
CA ALA A 163 -4.96 3.08 14.14
C ALA A 163 -5.40 4.55 14.04
N GLU A 164 -4.48 5.49 13.78
CA GLU A 164 -4.79 6.89 13.52
C GLU A 164 -5.54 7.07 12.20
N HIS A 165 -5.14 6.36 11.15
CA HIS A 165 -5.85 6.32 9.87
C HIS A 165 -7.28 5.80 10.05
N ASP A 166 -7.46 4.63 10.66
CA ASP A 166 -8.78 4.05 10.94
C ASP A 166 -9.64 4.98 11.82
N LYS A 167 -9.02 5.69 12.76
CA LYS A 167 -9.70 6.68 13.59
C LYS A 167 -10.14 7.89 12.76
N ALA A 168 -9.26 8.41 11.90
CA ALA A 168 -9.58 9.52 11.01
C ALA A 168 -10.69 9.14 10.01
N GLU A 169 -10.66 7.92 9.47
CA GLU A 169 -11.71 7.36 8.62
C GLU A 169 -13.05 7.27 9.39
N ARG A 170 -13.03 6.78 10.64
CA ARG A 170 -14.23 6.78 11.51
C ARG A 170 -14.76 8.18 11.79
N GLU A 171 -13.91 9.14 12.14
CA GLU A 171 -14.32 10.52 12.41
C GLU A 171 -14.89 11.19 11.15
N SER A 172 -14.30 10.91 9.98
CA SER A 172 -14.80 11.34 8.68
C SER A 172 -16.19 10.75 8.39
N ALA A 173 -16.35 9.44 8.61
CA ALA A 173 -17.61 8.74 8.45
C ALA A 173 -18.69 9.31 9.38
N GLU A 174 -18.37 9.51 10.67
CA GLU A 174 -19.30 10.09 11.64
C GLU A 174 -19.76 11.48 11.21
N LYS A 175 -18.83 12.34 10.77
CA LYS A 175 -19.15 13.68 10.28
C LYS A 175 -20.04 13.64 9.04
N PHE A 176 -19.72 12.78 8.07
CA PHE A 176 -20.50 12.61 6.84
C PHE A 176 -21.92 12.11 7.13
N TRP A 177 -22.05 11.10 7.98
CA TRP A 177 -23.32 10.48 8.34
C TRP A 177 -24.10 11.23 9.42
N THR A 178 -23.56 12.31 9.99
CA THR A 178 -24.22 13.05 11.09
C THR A 178 -25.65 13.47 10.75
N ASN A 179 -25.88 13.92 9.50
CA ASN A 179 -27.20 14.36 9.03
C ASN A 179 -27.78 13.48 7.93
N LEU A 180 -27.16 12.33 7.67
CA LEU A 180 -27.54 11.40 6.61
C LEU A 180 -27.84 10.03 7.20
N ARG A 181 -28.69 9.25 6.54
CA ARG A 181 -28.99 7.87 6.91
C ARG A 181 -29.01 7.01 5.66
N LEU A 182 -28.40 5.83 5.77
CA LEU A 182 -28.53 4.79 4.77
C LEU A 182 -29.76 3.92 5.12
N VAL A 183 -30.79 3.98 4.29
CA VAL A 183 -32.06 3.28 4.51
C VAL A 183 -32.23 2.21 3.45
N ARG A 184 -32.32 0.94 3.87
CA ARG A 184 -32.57 -0.16 2.95
C ARG A 184 -33.98 -0.03 2.37
N SER A 185 -34.04 0.09 1.05
CA SER A 185 -35.28 0.29 0.29
C SER A 185 -35.79 -1.00 -0.36
N THR A 186 -34.88 -1.87 -0.81
CA THR A 186 -35.21 -3.16 -1.43
C THR A 186 -34.29 -4.25 -0.90
N ARG A 187 -34.87 -5.43 -0.62
CA ARG A 187 -34.13 -6.64 -0.24
C ARG A 187 -34.55 -7.80 -1.15
N GLY A 188 -33.62 -8.28 -1.97
CA GLY A 188 -33.82 -9.40 -2.87
C GLY A 188 -32.61 -10.33 -2.85
N HIS A 189 -32.79 -11.57 -3.34
CA HIS A 189 -31.71 -12.56 -3.40
C HIS A 189 -30.64 -12.21 -4.46
N GLN A 190 -31.03 -11.46 -5.50
CA GLN A 190 -30.13 -11.07 -6.60
C GLN A 190 -29.75 -9.60 -6.56
N ALA A 191 -30.44 -8.78 -5.75
CA ALA A 191 -30.15 -7.37 -5.65
C ALA A 191 -30.70 -6.78 -4.35
N GLU A 192 -29.98 -5.82 -3.80
CA GLU A 192 -30.39 -5.01 -2.66
C GLU A 192 -30.21 -3.53 -3.03
N ALA A 193 -31.08 -2.67 -2.51
CA ALA A 193 -30.97 -1.24 -2.76
C ALA A 193 -31.17 -0.45 -1.48
N TRP A 194 -30.39 0.60 -1.32
CA TRP A 194 -30.46 1.56 -0.22
C TRP A 194 -30.66 2.96 -0.78
N SER A 195 -31.35 3.79 -0.01
CA SER A 195 -31.46 5.22 -0.25
C SER A 195 -30.67 5.95 0.82
N ILE A 196 -29.91 6.96 0.40
CA ILE A 196 -29.28 7.91 1.32
C ILE A 196 -30.28 9.04 1.50
N VAL A 197 -30.73 9.27 2.73
CA VAL A 197 -31.71 10.32 3.06
C VAL A 197 -31.16 11.25 4.11
N ASN A 198 -31.55 12.53 4.06
CA ASN A 198 -31.18 13.50 5.09
C ASN A 198 -32.12 13.43 6.31
N ALA A 199 -31.95 14.37 7.24
CA ALA A 199 -32.80 14.50 8.44
C ALA A 199 -34.27 14.86 8.12
N GLU A 200 -34.53 15.39 6.93
CA GLU A 200 -35.87 15.79 6.44
C GLU A 200 -36.51 14.71 5.55
N ASP A 201 -35.92 13.50 5.51
CA ASP A 201 -36.31 12.38 4.64
C ASP A 201 -36.20 12.69 3.13
N GLU A 202 -35.48 13.73 2.75
CA GLU A 202 -35.18 13.99 1.34
C GLU A 202 -34.06 13.05 0.86
N ARG A 203 -34.27 12.46 -0.32
CA ARG A 203 -33.29 11.58 -0.95
C ARG A 203 -32.08 12.39 -1.42
N ARG A 204 -30.89 11.96 -1.01
CA ARG A 204 -29.58 12.50 -1.39
C ARG A 204 -28.68 11.49 -2.11
N GLY A 205 -29.17 10.27 -2.30
CA GLY A 205 -28.47 9.27 -3.09
C GLY A 205 -29.19 7.92 -3.14
N GLU A 206 -28.63 7.05 -3.95
CA GLU A 206 -29.07 5.68 -4.17
C GLU A 206 -27.84 4.77 -4.24
N VAL A 207 -27.93 3.63 -3.57
CA VAL A 207 -26.93 2.57 -3.62
C VAL A 207 -27.64 1.30 -4.04
N THR A 208 -27.17 0.65 -5.11
CA THR A 208 -27.75 -0.60 -5.60
C THR A 208 -26.68 -1.66 -5.68
N MET A 209 -26.83 -2.71 -4.90
CA MET A 209 -26.01 -3.92 -4.96
C MET A 209 -26.69 -4.95 -5.86
N VAL A 210 -25.95 -5.52 -6.79
CA VAL A 210 -26.37 -6.66 -7.61
C VAL A 210 -25.46 -7.84 -7.26
N TRP A 211 -26.09 -8.90 -6.76
CA TRP A 211 -25.45 -10.15 -6.41
C TRP A 211 -25.54 -11.10 -7.62
N GLY A 212 -24.41 -11.46 -8.23
CA GLY A 212 -24.42 -12.36 -9.40
C GLY A 212 -23.12 -12.41 -10.20
N GLU A 213 -23.17 -13.10 -11.34
CA GLU A 213 -22.03 -13.31 -12.24
C GLU A 213 -21.80 -12.13 -13.21
N PRO A 214 -20.54 -11.82 -13.61
CA PRO A 214 -19.32 -12.55 -13.25
C PRO A 214 -18.87 -12.30 -11.80
N HIS A 215 -19.08 -11.09 -11.26
CA HIS A 215 -18.77 -10.70 -9.88
C HIS A 215 -19.85 -9.74 -9.32
N PRO A 216 -20.07 -9.70 -7.99
CA PRO A 216 -21.01 -8.76 -7.39
C PRO A 216 -20.59 -7.31 -7.64
N TYR A 217 -21.58 -6.46 -7.89
CA TYR A 217 -21.35 -5.09 -8.35
C TYR A 217 -22.26 -4.12 -7.61
N CYS A 218 -21.70 -3.00 -7.18
CA CYS A 218 -22.38 -1.96 -6.45
C CYS A 218 -22.37 -0.64 -7.22
N LEU A 219 -23.56 -0.13 -7.53
CA LEU A 219 -23.77 1.19 -8.11
C LEU A 219 -24.05 2.21 -7.01
N VAL A 220 -23.25 3.26 -6.94
CA VAL A 220 -23.43 4.39 -6.01
C VAL A 220 -23.75 5.65 -6.82
N VAL A 221 -24.91 6.25 -6.57
CA VAL A 221 -25.35 7.49 -7.22
C VAL A 221 -25.66 8.53 -6.15
N LEU A 222 -24.91 9.63 -6.16
CA LEU A 222 -24.98 10.70 -5.17
C LEU A 222 -25.54 11.99 -5.76
N ASP A 223 -26.36 12.65 -4.95
CA ASP A 223 -26.89 13.98 -5.27
C ASP A 223 -25.76 15.03 -5.26
N PRO A 224 -25.79 16.04 -6.15
CA PRO A 224 -24.81 17.13 -6.20
C PRO A 224 -24.63 17.94 -4.90
N GLU A 225 -25.60 17.89 -3.98
CA GLU A 225 -25.49 18.54 -2.67
C GLU A 225 -24.54 17.81 -1.72
N ILE A 226 -24.15 16.57 -2.02
CA ILE A 226 -23.11 15.86 -1.29
C ILE A 226 -21.73 16.49 -1.63
N GLU A 227 -20.86 16.60 -0.63
CA GLU A 227 -19.51 17.12 -0.82
C GLU A 227 -18.66 16.18 -1.69
N ALA A 228 -17.84 16.76 -2.58
CA ALA A 228 -16.97 15.99 -3.46
C ALA A 228 -15.88 15.28 -2.65
N GLY A 229 -15.60 14.01 -2.97
CA GLY A 229 -14.67 13.16 -2.21
C GLY A 229 -15.32 12.38 -1.06
N SER A 230 -16.55 12.72 -0.64
CA SER A 230 -17.21 12.01 0.47
C SER A 230 -17.87 10.68 0.08
N TRP A 231 -17.77 10.26 -1.18
CA TRP A 231 -18.40 9.04 -1.68
C TRP A 231 -17.77 7.77 -1.07
N GLU A 232 -16.50 7.82 -0.67
CA GLU A 232 -15.82 6.72 0.03
C GLU A 232 -16.53 6.35 1.34
N GLN A 233 -17.09 7.35 2.03
CA GLN A 233 -17.85 7.16 3.27
C GLN A 233 -19.16 6.40 3.05
N VAL A 234 -19.67 6.38 1.82
CA VAL A 234 -20.83 5.58 1.42
C VAL A 234 -20.46 4.11 1.29
N ILE A 235 -19.32 3.81 0.67
CA ILE A 235 -18.79 2.45 0.55
C ILE A 235 -18.43 1.89 1.92
N TYR A 236 -17.68 2.66 2.72
CA TYR A 236 -17.32 2.29 4.09
C TYR A 236 -18.55 1.90 4.93
N ARG A 237 -19.64 2.70 4.85
CA ARG A 237 -20.89 2.38 5.58
C ARG A 237 -21.63 1.18 5.00
N LEU A 238 -21.60 1.02 3.68
CA LEU A 238 -22.24 -0.11 3.01
C LEU A 238 -21.58 -1.42 3.42
N GLU A 239 -20.25 -1.49 3.45
CA GLU A 239 -19.48 -2.68 3.86
C GLU A 239 -19.77 -3.11 5.31
N GLN A 240 -20.21 -2.20 6.17
CA GLN A 240 -20.69 -2.55 7.52
C GLN A 240 -22.09 -3.19 7.51
N GLU A 241 -22.88 -2.94 6.47
CA GLU A 241 -24.28 -3.38 6.33
C GLU A 241 -24.43 -4.66 5.51
N ILE A 242 -23.46 -4.97 4.66
CA ILE A 242 -23.40 -6.16 3.81
C ILE A 242 -22.30 -7.09 4.32
N LEU A 243 -22.53 -8.40 4.23
CA LEU A 243 -21.47 -9.38 4.49
C LEU A 243 -20.75 -9.64 3.17
N VAL A 244 -19.53 -9.11 3.03
CA VAL A 244 -18.62 -9.51 1.95
C VAL A 244 -17.70 -10.58 2.51
N GLU A 245 -17.72 -11.77 1.92
CA GLU A 245 -16.92 -12.91 2.40
C GLU A 245 -15.42 -12.72 2.11
N GLU A 246 -15.07 -12.05 1.00
CA GLU A 246 -13.68 -11.89 0.54
C GLU A 246 -13.38 -10.45 0.04
N PRO A 247 -12.26 -9.88 0.51
CA PRO A 247 -11.46 -8.82 -0.09
C PRO A 247 -11.68 -8.56 -1.59
N GLY A 248 -12.09 -7.37 -2.05
CA GLY A 248 -11.97 -7.02 -3.49
C GLY A 248 -12.92 -7.72 -4.47
N VAL A 249 -13.81 -8.58 -3.99
CA VAL A 249 -14.81 -9.25 -4.83
C VAL A 249 -15.89 -8.30 -5.35
N VAL A 250 -16.16 -7.21 -4.63
CA VAL A 250 -17.17 -6.21 -5.02
C VAL A 250 -16.51 -5.06 -5.79
N SER A 251 -17.04 -4.77 -6.98
CA SER A 251 -16.72 -3.56 -7.72
C SER A 251 -17.73 -2.46 -7.42
N TYR A 252 -17.26 -1.24 -7.16
CA TYR A 252 -18.06 -0.07 -6.84
C TYR A 252 -17.97 0.96 -7.95
N ALA A 253 -19.07 1.24 -8.63
CA ALA A 253 -19.12 2.28 -9.64
C ALA A 253 -19.85 3.50 -9.11
N VAL A 254 -19.19 4.65 -9.19
CA VAL A 254 -19.58 5.85 -8.46
C VAL A 254 -19.96 6.98 -9.43
N TRP A 255 -21.16 7.52 -9.22
CA TRP A 255 -21.65 8.72 -9.89
C TRP A 255 -21.90 9.83 -8.86
N HIS A 256 -21.23 10.97 -9.04
CA HIS A 256 -21.47 12.18 -8.27
C HIS A 256 -21.22 13.40 -9.17
N LYS A 257 -22.27 14.11 -9.57
CA LYS A 257 -22.27 15.19 -10.61
C LYS A 257 -21.79 14.74 -12.02
N GLY A 258 -21.38 13.48 -12.15
CA GLY A 258 -20.83 12.82 -13.33
C GLY A 258 -20.31 11.45 -12.91
N PHE A 259 -19.82 10.65 -13.86
CA PHE A 259 -19.12 9.40 -13.54
C PHE A 259 -17.78 9.73 -12.88
N VAL A 260 -17.53 9.17 -11.70
CA VAL A 260 -16.29 9.36 -10.94
C VAL A 260 -15.29 8.26 -11.30
N GLY A 261 -15.75 7.01 -11.28
CA GLY A 261 -14.89 5.85 -11.57
C GLY A 261 -15.50 4.54 -11.08
N GLU A 262 -14.74 3.47 -11.31
CA GLU A 262 -14.98 2.12 -10.82
C GLU A 262 -13.85 1.78 -9.86
N PHE A 263 -14.21 1.29 -8.68
CA PHE A 263 -13.29 1.08 -7.57
C PHE A 263 -13.46 -0.31 -7.00
N TYR A 264 -12.42 -0.82 -6.35
CA TYR A 264 -12.46 -2.07 -5.60
C TYR A 264 -11.57 -1.98 -4.37
N ARG A 265 -11.87 -2.79 -3.35
CA ARG A 265 -11.08 -2.86 -2.12
C ARG A 265 -9.92 -3.83 -2.34
N CYS A 266 -8.68 -3.37 -2.37
CA CYS A 266 -7.54 -4.26 -2.55
C CYS A 266 -7.40 -5.21 -1.35
N ALA A 267 -7.23 -6.49 -1.61
CA ALA A 267 -7.08 -7.50 -0.57
C ALA A 267 -5.76 -7.35 0.21
N ASP A 268 -4.72 -6.80 -0.43
CA ASP A 268 -3.37 -6.71 0.12
C ASP A 268 -3.17 -5.49 1.03
N CYS A 269 -3.60 -4.30 0.59
CA CYS A 269 -3.45 -3.06 1.36
C CYS A 269 -4.73 -2.61 2.09
N GLY A 270 -5.91 -3.13 1.72
CA GLY A 270 -7.19 -2.72 2.30
C GLY A 270 -7.69 -1.34 1.83
N GLU A 271 -7.00 -0.69 0.89
CA GLU A 271 -7.40 0.60 0.32
C GLU A 271 -8.35 0.43 -0.88
N LEU A 272 -9.04 1.52 -1.25
CA LEU A 272 -9.89 1.57 -2.44
C LEU A 272 -9.06 1.98 -3.64
N HIS A 273 -8.88 1.05 -4.59
CA HIS A 273 -8.17 1.30 -5.84
C HIS A 273 -9.14 1.54 -6.99
N SER A 274 -8.73 2.41 -7.92
CA SER A 274 -9.45 2.69 -9.16
C SER A 274 -9.12 1.62 -10.20
N GLN A 275 -10.15 1.00 -10.77
CA GLN A 275 -10.00 0.02 -11.86
C GLN A 275 -9.49 0.67 -13.15
N PHE A 276 -9.64 1.99 -13.30
CA PHE A 276 -9.15 2.71 -14.48
C PHE A 276 -7.67 3.08 -14.38
N ASP A 277 -7.10 3.12 -13.18
CA ASP A 277 -5.68 3.43 -12.98
C ASP A 277 -4.80 2.18 -13.14
N GLU A 278 -5.39 0.98 -13.07
CA GLU A 278 -4.65 -0.29 -13.20
C GLU A 278 -4.41 -0.77 -14.64
N ASP A 279 -5.04 -0.17 -15.67
CA ASP A 279 -4.81 -0.63 -17.06
C ASP A 279 -4.88 0.46 -18.14
N ALA A 280 -3.70 0.97 -18.54
CA ALA A 280 -3.50 1.60 -19.86
C ALA A 280 -2.06 1.48 -20.42
N GLY A 281 -1.24 0.51 -19.99
CA GLY A 281 0.19 0.53 -20.37
C GLY A 281 0.94 -0.78 -20.64
N SER A 282 0.58 -1.92 -20.03
CA SER A 282 1.56 -3.03 -19.94
C SER A 282 1.34 -4.20 -20.91
N GLU A 283 0.12 -4.51 -21.35
CA GLU A 283 -0.15 -5.85 -21.94
C GLU A 283 -0.70 -5.89 -23.38
N LEU A 284 -0.55 -4.83 -24.18
CA LEU A 284 -0.80 -4.91 -25.62
C LEU A 284 0.41 -4.44 -26.45
N ARG A 285 1.55 -5.12 -26.28
CA ARG A 285 2.63 -5.09 -27.28
C ARG A 285 2.28 -6.02 -28.44
N LEU A 286 1.47 -5.52 -29.39
CA LEU A 286 1.35 -6.09 -30.74
C LEU A 286 2.63 -5.76 -31.57
N ASN A 287 3.80 -6.20 -31.10
CA ASN A 287 5.07 -6.05 -31.82
C ASN A 287 5.67 -7.37 -32.32
N ASP A 288 5.00 -8.52 -32.15
CA ASP A 288 5.47 -9.82 -32.65
C ASP A 288 4.59 -10.38 -33.79
N LEU A 289 4.35 -9.58 -34.81
CA LEU A 289 3.98 -10.11 -36.13
C LEU A 289 5.07 -9.72 -37.12
N GLU A 290 6.01 -10.66 -37.32
CA GLU A 290 6.91 -10.62 -38.47
C GLU A 290 6.08 -10.49 -39.76
N PRO A 291 6.47 -9.63 -40.71
CA PRO A 291 5.78 -9.56 -41.99
C PRO A 291 5.95 -10.90 -42.72
N PRO A 292 4.91 -11.39 -43.43
CA PRO A 292 5.00 -12.67 -44.13
C PRO A 292 6.11 -12.63 -45.19
N GLU A 293 6.99 -13.64 -45.16
CA GLU A 293 8.01 -13.83 -46.20
C GLU A 293 7.33 -14.02 -47.57
N ASP A 294 7.78 -13.23 -48.55
CA ASP A 294 7.41 -13.37 -49.96
C ASP A 294 7.73 -14.80 -50.47
N ARG A 295 6.69 -15.53 -50.86
CA ARG A 295 6.77 -16.67 -51.80
C ARG A 295 5.63 -16.65 -52.80
#